data_AF-A0A7J3TBZ7-F1
#
_entry.id   AF-A0A7J3TBZ7-F1
#
_cell.length_a   1.000
_cell.length_b   1.000
_cell.length_c   1.000
_cell.angle_alpha   90.00
_cell.angle_beta   90.00
_cell.angle_gamma   90.00
#
_symmetry.space_group_name_H-M   'P 1'
#
loop_
_entity.id
_entity.type
_entity.pdbx_description
1 polymer ?
#
loop_
_entity_poly.entity_id
_entity_poly.type
_entity_poly.pdbx_seq_one_letter_code
_entity_poly.pdbx_strand_id
1 'polypeptide(L)' 'MDIKDVRFTVEKHLKDLGIEGPARIASAKFLQGYWSVVVVYSRDIEVGDKKQKTGIIASFVIDDTTGKVEAFKENLT' A
#
# COMPACT_ATOMS: atom_id res chain seq x y z
N MET A 1 6.73 -7.60 14.16
CA MET A 1 5.29 -7.42 13.87
C MET A 1 4.66 -8.72 13.41
N ASP A 2 3.32 -8.82 13.51
CA ASP A 2 2.54 -9.81 12.78
C ASP A 2 1.88 -9.22 11.52
N ILE A 3 1.16 -10.07 10.76
CA ILE A 3 0.50 -9.64 9.52
C ILE A 3 -0.65 -8.64 9.72
N LYS A 4 -1.23 -8.57 10.93
CA LYS A 4 -2.27 -7.58 11.26
C LYS A 4 -1.64 -6.20 11.45
N ASP A 5 -0.48 -6.13 12.11
CA ASP A 5 0.27 -4.88 12.24
C ASP A 5 0.68 -4.35 10.85
N VAL A 6 1.18 -5.24 9.98
CA VAL A 6 1.53 -4.91 8.59
C VAL A 6 0.32 -4.33 7.84
N ARG A 7 -0.86 -4.95 8.00
CA ARG A 7 -2.11 -4.44 7.40
C ARG A 7 -2.45 -3.06 7.92
N PHE A 8 -2.38 -2.85 9.23
CA PHE A 8 -2.66 -1.56 9.83
C PHE A 8 -1.72 -0.48 9.31
N THR A 9 -0.42 -0.76 9.20
CA THR A 9 0.58 0.16 8.64
C THR A 9 0.26 0.52 7.18
N VAL A 10 -0.08 -0.46 6.36
CA VAL A 10 -0.49 -0.23 4.95
C VAL A 10 -1.74 0.65 4.89
N GLU A 11 -2.79 0.30 5.62
CA GLU A 11 -4.06 1.04 5.62
C GLU A 11 -3.87 2.47 6.11
N LYS A 12 -3.06 2.68 7.15
CA LYS A 12 -2.71 4.01 7.65
C LYS A 12 -1.95 4.81 6.60
N HIS A 13 -0.92 4.23 5.98
CA HIS A 13 -0.13 4.92 4.95
C HIS A 13 -1.00 5.33 3.76
N LEU A 14 -1.90 4.46 3.30
CA LEU A 14 -2.82 4.79 2.21
C LEU A 14 -3.81 5.90 2.60
N LYS A 15 -4.34 5.89 3.83
CA LYS A 15 -5.19 6.98 4.34
C LYS A 15 -4.43 8.30 4.43
N ASP A 16 -3.19 8.29 4.88
CA ASP A 16 -2.33 9.49 4.94
C ASP A 16 -2.07 10.08 3.54
N LEU A 17 -2.16 9.26 2.49
CA LEU A 17 -2.10 9.68 1.08
C LEU A 17 -3.46 10.09 0.49
N GLY A 18 -4.53 10.12 1.28
CA GLY A 18 -5.88 10.45 0.80
C GLY A 18 -6.53 9.37 -0.05
N ILE A 19 -6.03 8.13 0.01
CA ILE A 19 -6.58 7.00 -0.74
C ILE A 19 -7.69 6.35 0.10
N GLU A 20 -8.93 6.67 -0.25
CA GLU A 20 -10.12 6.11 0.39
C GLU A 20 -10.68 4.94 -0.45
N GLY A 21 -10.63 3.72 0.10
CA GLY A 21 -11.18 2.55 -0.58
C GLY A 21 -10.68 1.22 -0.02
N PRO A 22 -11.27 0.10 -0.44
CA PRO A 22 -10.81 -1.23 -0.03
C PRO A 22 -9.40 -1.47 -0.58
N ALA A 23 -8.43 -1.61 0.33
CA ALA A 23 -7.10 -2.08 0.01
C ALA A 23 -6.99 -3.58 0.34
N ARG A 24 -6.34 -4.34 -0.54
CA ARG A 24 -6.10 -5.77 -0.35
C ARG A 24 -4.62 -6.06 -0.43
N ILE A 25 -4.07 -6.67 0.61
CA ILE A 25 -2.74 -7.26 0.56
C ILE A 25 -2.79 -8.48 -0.38
N ALA A 26 -2.09 -8.40 -1.50
CA ALA A 26 -1.94 -9.47 -2.47
C ALA A 26 -0.80 -10.43 -2.08
N SER A 27 0.27 -9.90 -1.50
CA SER A 27 1.35 -10.71 -0.93
C SER A 27 2.05 -9.98 0.21
N ALA A 28 2.58 -10.74 1.17
CA ALA A 28 3.45 -10.23 2.22
C ALA A 28 4.54 -11.26 2.48
N LYS A 29 5.80 -10.84 2.45
CA LYS A 29 6.97 -11.70 2.71
C LYS A 29 7.87 -11.01 3.71
N PHE A 30 8.31 -11.75 4.71
CA PHE A 30 9.27 -11.27 5.69
C PHE A 30 10.69 -11.65 5.26
N LEU A 31 11.58 -10.66 5.15
CA LEU A 31 12.96 -10.82 4.69
C LEU A 31 13.86 -9.85 5.46
N GLN A 32 14.88 -10.38 6.16
CA GLN A 32 15.96 -9.60 6.78
C GLN A 32 15.48 -8.44 7.68
N GLY A 33 14.43 -8.63 8.49
CA GLY A 33 13.90 -7.60 9.39
C GLY A 33 12.93 -6.61 8.72
N TYR A 34 12.54 -6.88 7.47
CA TYR A 34 11.57 -6.08 6.73
C TYR A 34 10.42 -6.93 6.20
N TRP A 35 9.25 -6.32 6.09
CA TRP A 35 8.11 -6.83 5.35
C TRP A 35 8.08 -6.22 3.95
N SER A 36 8.21 -7.08 2.94
CA SER A 36 7.92 -6.73 1.55
C SER A 36 6.46 -7.06 1.27
N VAL A 37 5.65 -6.04 1.00
CA VAL A 37 4.20 -6.17 0.84
C VAL A 37 3.77 -5.66 -0.51
N VAL A 38 2.91 -6.41 -1.19
CA VAL A 38 2.23 -5.97 -2.42
C VAL A 38 0.76 -5.78 -2.11
N VAL A 39 0.23 -4.61 -2.48
CA VAL A 39 -1.14 -4.19 -2.18
C VAL A 39 -1.82 -3.80 -3.47
N VAL A 40 -3.09 -4.17 -3.59
CA VAL A 40 -3.98 -3.71 -4.65
C VAL A 40 -5.05 -2.83 -4.03
N TYR A 41 -5.25 -1.64 -4.58
CA TYR A 41 -6.34 -0.74 -4.20
C TYR A 41 -6.87 -0.03 -5.44
N SER A 42 -7.86 0.83 -5.26
CA SER A 42 -8.37 1.69 -6.31
C SER A 42 -8.40 3.12 -5.81
N ARG A 43 -8.09 4.07 -6.67
CA ARG A 43 -8.32 5.49 -6.41
C ARG A 43 -8.87 6.18 -7.65
N ASP A 44 -9.54 7.30 -7.44
CA ASP A 44 -9.89 8.19 -8.53
C ASP A 44 -8.63 8.93 -8.98
N ILE A 45 -8.34 8.87 -10.27
CA ILE A 45 -7.30 9.68 -10.91
C ILE A 45 -7.95 10.62 -11.91
N GLU A 46 -7.38 11.81 -12.05
CA GLU A 46 -7.83 12.80 -13.04
C GLU A 46 -7.15 12.50 -14.37
N VAL A 47 -7.95 12.21 -15.39
CA VAL A 47 -7.51 11.97 -16.78
C VAL A 47 -8.19 13.01 -17.65
N GLY A 48 -7.51 14.12 -17.90
CA GLY A 48 -8.11 15.31 -18.50
C GLY A 48 -9.24 15.85 -17.61
N ASP A 49 -10.42 16.06 -18.18
CA ASP A 49 -11.59 16.60 -17.45
C ASP A 49 -12.42 15.52 -16.73
N LYS A 50 -11.97 14.26 -16.71
CA LYS A 50 -12.73 13.14 -16.13
C LYS A 50 -12.01 12.53 -14.94
N LYS A 51 -12.77 12.18 -13.90
CA LYS A 51 -12.32 11.30 -12.82
C LYS A 51 -12.57 9.85 -13.22
N GLN A 52 -11.51 9.04 -13.22
CA GLN A 52 -11.59 7.62 -13.53
C GLN A 52 -11.09 6.80 -12.34
N LYS A 53 -11.92 5.86 -11.88
CA LYS A 53 -11.51 4.87 -10.89
C LYS A 53 -10.53 3.89 -11.50
N THR A 54 -9.31 3.85 -10.98
CA THR A 54 -8.21 3.05 -11.54
C THR A 54 -7.66 2.11 -10.48
N GLY A 55 -7.44 0.85 -10.88
CA GLY A 55 -6.77 -0.14 -10.03
C GLY A 55 -5.28 0.13 -9.97
N ILE A 56 -4.71 0.17 -8.77
CA ILE A 56 -3.29 0.41 -8.54
C ILE A 56 -2.68 -0.80 -7.86
N ILE A 57 -1.50 -1.21 -8.32
CA ILE A 57 -0.65 -2.17 -7.63
C ILE A 57 0.50 -1.39 -7.00
N ALA A 58 0.62 -1.47 -5.68
CA ALA A 58 1.71 -0.84 -4.96
C ALA A 58 2.57 -1.86 -4.21
N SER A 59 3.85 -1.52 -4.06
CA SER A 59 4.82 -2.27 -3.27
C SER A 59 5.26 -1.43 -2.07
N PHE A 60 5.33 -2.05 -0.90
CA PHE A 60 5.79 -1.47 0.36
C PHE A 60 6.97 -2.27 0.90
N VAL A 61 7.92 -1.57 1.50
CA VAL A 61 8.93 -2.14 2.39
C VAL A 61 8.71 -1.53 3.77
N ILE A 62 8.42 -2.37 4.76
CA ILE A 62 8.08 -1.93 6.12
C ILE A 62 9.09 -2.53 7.10
N ASP A 63 9.71 -1.68 7.91
CA ASP A 63 10.62 -2.10 8.97
C ASP A 63 9.85 -2.84 10.08
N ASP A 64 10.29 -4.06 10.45
CA ASP A 64 9.56 -4.92 11.39
C ASP A 64 9.59 -4.43 12.84
N THR A 65 10.63 -3.67 13.20
CA THR A 65 10.85 -3.21 14.58
C THR A 65 10.06 -1.93 14.83
N THR A 66 10.06 -1.02 13.86
CA THR A 66 9.48 0.32 13.99
C THR A 66 8.08 0.45 13.37
N GLY A 67 7.71 -0.46 12.46
CA GLY A 67 6.49 -0.35 11.68
C GLY A 67 6.52 0.77 10.63
N LYS A 68 7.69 1.37 10.38
CA LYS A 68 7.85 2.46 9.41
C LYS A 68 7.88 1.94 7.98
N VAL A 69 7.19 2.63 7.07
CA VAL A 69 7.30 2.41 5.63
C VAL A 69 8.61 3.05 5.15
N GLU A 70 9.59 2.21 4.81
CA GLU A 70 10.91 2.63 4.33
C GLU A 70 10.92 2.86 2.81
N ALA A 71 10.07 2.14 2.08
CA ALA A 71 9.87 2.37 0.65
C ALA A 71 8.42 2.13 0.24
N PHE A 72 7.95 2.94 -0.70
CA PHE A 72 6.62 2.85 -1.30
C PHE A 72 6.73 3.15 -2.80
N LYS A 73 6.16 2.28 -3.65
CA LYS A 73 6.12 2.48 -5.10
C LYS A 73 4.77 2.02 -5.66
N GLU A 74 4.10 2.91 -6.38
CA GLU A 74 2.91 2.61 -7.16
C GLU A 74 3.29 2.24 -8.60
N ASN A 75 2.64 1.21 -9.14
CA ASN A 75 2.59 0.94 -10.58
C ASN A 75 1.14 1.14 -11.02
N LEU A 76 0.92 2.14 -11.88
CA LEU A 76 -0.34 2.34 -12.57
C LEU A 76 -0.48 1.23 -13.62
N THR A 77 -1.59 0.49 -13.57
CA THR A 77 -1.96 -0.52 -14.57
C THR A 77 -3.05 0.00 -15.48
#